data_AF-A0A0L0VK59-F1
#
_entry.id   AF-A0A0L0VK59-F1
#
_cell.length_a   1.000
_cell.length_b   1.000
_cell.length_c   1.000
_cell.angle_alpha   90.00
_cell.angle_beta   90.00
_cell.angle_gamma   90.00
#
_symmetry.space_group_name_H-M   'P 1'
#
loop_
_entity.id
_entity.type
_entity.pdbx_description
1 polymer ?
#
loop_
_entity_poly.entity_id
_entity_poly.type
_entity_poly.pdbx_seq_one_letter_code
_entity_poly.pdbx_strand_id
1 'polypeptide(L)'
;MTGTEETTEGAAPQPSAEATKPTSPTGNKPKKTKGRPADSPDVRHSETLSYILRHGAIKEKLEIGADGFIRLDELLKRPKMKNNTIKDIKRVVAENEKQRFTIIEQEEADGTMIRYIWANQGHSLKVERPDLIPVTDQSELPTVVHGTYSKVWDNIGKKNLSHNK
;
A
#
# COMPACT_ATOMS: atom_id res chain seq x y z
N MET A 1 70.25 -14.82 33.21
CA MET A 1 71.03 -13.62 33.59
C MET A 1 70.66 -12.56 32.57
N THR A 2 70.01 -11.45 32.84
CA THR A 2 69.56 -10.68 34.03
C THR A 2 68.57 -9.65 33.43
N GLY A 3 67.42 -9.37 34.05
CA GLY A 3 67.14 -8.08 34.73
C GLY A 3 67.03 -6.90 33.75
N THR A 4 66.07 -5.98 33.79
CA THR A 4 65.24 -5.47 34.88
C THR A 4 64.23 -4.45 34.30
N GLU A 5 63.20 -4.17 35.09
CA GLU A 5 62.00 -3.39 34.84
C GLU A 5 62.19 -1.85 34.95
N GLU A 6 61.06 -1.12 34.86
CA GLU A 6 60.72 0.22 35.40
C GLU A 6 60.41 1.28 34.30
N THR A 7 59.14 1.49 33.94
CA THR A 7 58.05 2.29 34.59
C THR A 7 58.27 3.81 34.52
N THR A 8 57.35 4.52 33.85
CA THR A 8 56.87 5.85 34.28
C THR A 8 55.46 6.13 33.73
N GLU A 9 54.67 6.77 34.60
CA GLU A 9 53.25 7.11 34.56
C GLU A 9 52.76 8.00 33.39
N GLY A 10 51.44 7.97 33.14
CA GLY A 10 50.76 9.19 32.69
C GLY A 10 49.38 9.04 32.03
N ALA A 11 48.32 9.27 32.82
CA ALA A 11 47.04 9.90 32.46
C ALA A 11 45.96 9.13 31.66
N ALA A 12 44.85 8.83 32.36
CA ALA A 12 43.50 8.66 31.81
C ALA A 12 42.76 10.04 31.77
N PRO A 13 41.46 10.15 31.44
CA PRO A 13 40.93 10.23 30.07
C PRO A 13 39.93 11.41 29.81
N GLN A 14 39.59 11.61 28.52
CA GLN A 14 38.39 12.29 27.94
C GLN A 14 38.29 13.83 28.02
N PRO A 15 37.34 14.53 27.33
CA PRO A 15 36.49 14.23 26.16
C PRO A 15 36.48 15.36 25.08
N SER A 16 35.59 15.23 24.09
CA SER A 16 34.91 16.31 23.33
C SER A 16 35.29 16.42 21.85
N ALA A 17 34.75 15.49 21.05
CA ALA A 17 34.45 15.76 19.65
C ALA A 17 33.07 16.44 19.58
N GLU A 18 33.07 17.72 19.24
CA GLU A 18 31.88 18.52 19.01
C GLU A 18 31.26 18.15 17.65
N ALA A 19 30.23 17.29 17.68
CA ALA A 19 29.41 16.99 16.51
C ALA A 19 28.26 18.01 16.44
N THR A 20 28.36 18.97 15.52
CA THR A 20 27.29 19.92 15.24
C THR A 20 26.14 19.21 14.53
N LYS A 21 24.97 19.33 15.15
CA LYS A 21 23.69 18.70 14.84
C LYS A 21 22.97 19.49 13.73
N PRO A 22 22.60 18.90 12.58
CA PRO A 22 21.62 19.54 11.70
C PRO A 22 20.22 19.37 12.30
N THR A 23 19.66 20.50 12.72
CA THR A 23 18.30 20.68 13.20
C THR A 23 17.29 20.32 12.12
N SER A 24 16.47 19.32 12.39
CA SER A 24 15.32 18.96 11.54
C SER A 24 14.11 19.83 11.91
N PRO A 25 13.47 20.54 10.95
CA PRO A 25 12.19 21.18 11.22
C PRO A 25 11.07 20.14 11.22
N THR A 26 10.48 19.97 12.41
CA THR A 26 9.23 19.27 12.68
C THR A 26 8.09 19.83 11.82
N GLY A 27 7.40 18.95 11.08
CA GLY A 27 6.21 19.34 10.32
C GLY A 27 5.72 18.26 9.37
N ASN A 28 5.26 17.11 9.91
CA ASN A 28 4.76 16.02 9.09
C ASN A 28 3.32 16.30 8.62
N LYS A 29 3.16 17.14 7.59
CA LYS A 29 1.93 17.19 6.79
C LYS A 29 1.92 15.96 5.86
N PRO A 30 0.78 15.26 5.69
CA PRO A 30 0.70 14.14 4.77
C PRO A 30 1.03 14.63 3.35
N LYS A 31 2.13 14.14 2.77
CA LYS A 31 2.49 14.42 1.38
C LYS A 31 1.37 13.89 0.50
N LYS A 32 0.65 14.79 -0.19
CA LYS A 32 -0.26 14.44 -1.27
C LYS A 32 0.54 13.61 -2.29
N THR A 33 0.22 12.33 -2.42
CA THR A 33 0.75 11.45 -3.44
C THR A 33 0.17 11.85 -4.80
N LYS A 34 0.67 12.97 -5.35
CA LYS A 34 0.68 13.12 -6.80
C LYS A 34 1.79 12.20 -7.27
N GLY A 35 1.47 11.22 -8.12
CA GLY A 35 2.45 10.30 -8.71
C GLY A 35 3.67 11.06 -9.21
N ARG A 36 4.84 10.40 -9.21
CA ARG A 36 6.07 11.04 -9.64
C ARG A 36 5.89 11.51 -11.09
N PRO A 37 6.45 12.66 -11.48
CA PRO A 37 6.31 13.17 -12.85
C PRO A 37 6.77 12.18 -13.93
N ALA A 38 7.63 11.23 -13.56
CA ALA A 38 8.17 10.19 -14.43
C ALA A 38 7.27 8.94 -14.59
N ASP A 39 6.18 8.83 -13.82
CA ASP A 39 5.34 7.65 -13.88
C ASP A 39 4.53 7.62 -15.18
N SER A 40 4.43 6.44 -15.81
CA SER A 40 3.61 6.25 -17.00
C SER A 40 2.13 6.57 -16.68
N PRO A 41 1.34 6.97 -17.68
CA PRO A 41 -0.09 7.22 -17.48
C PRO A 41 -0.78 6.01 -16.83
N ASP A 42 -0.43 4.79 -17.22
CA ASP A 42 -1.04 3.57 -16.70
C ASP A 42 -0.67 3.27 -15.24
N VAL A 43 0.56 3.61 -14.81
CA VAL A 43 0.92 3.55 -13.39
C VAL A 43 0.05 4.52 -12.60
N ARG A 44 -0.12 5.76 -13.08
CA ARG A 44 -0.94 6.78 -12.41
C ARG A 44 -2.42 6.38 -12.37
N HIS A 45 -2.91 5.76 -13.45
CA HIS A 45 -4.26 5.21 -13.52
C HIS A 45 -4.44 4.07 -12.50
N SER A 46 -3.50 3.14 -12.44
CA SER A 46 -3.51 2.03 -11.48
C SER A 46 -3.45 2.51 -10.02
N GLU A 47 -2.65 3.54 -9.72
CA GLU A 47 -2.59 4.13 -8.37
C GLU A 47 -3.90 4.79 -7.98
N THR A 48 -4.47 5.60 -8.89
CA THR A 48 -5.74 6.29 -8.66
C THR A 48 -6.87 5.28 -8.49
N LEU A 49 -6.92 4.26 -9.34
CA LEU A 49 -7.90 3.18 -9.27
C LEU A 49 -7.77 2.40 -7.96
N SER A 50 -6.54 2.04 -7.56
CA SER A 50 -6.29 1.38 -6.27
C SER A 50 -6.79 2.21 -5.10
N TYR A 51 -6.53 3.52 -5.10
CA TYR A 51 -6.99 4.41 -4.04
C TYR A 51 -8.51 4.43 -3.94
N ILE A 52 -9.20 4.61 -5.07
CA ILE A 52 -10.66 4.71 -5.07
C ILE A 52 -11.27 3.40 -4.59
N LEU A 53 -10.88 2.27 -5.18
CA LEU A 53 -11.49 0.96 -4.87
C LEU A 53 -11.21 0.50 -3.44
N ARG A 54 -10.02 0.79 -2.88
CA ARG A 54 -9.62 0.27 -1.55
C ARG A 54 -10.01 1.15 -0.37
N HIS A 55 -10.12 2.46 -0.61
CA HIS A 55 -10.27 3.46 0.47
C HIS A 55 -11.22 4.61 0.12
N GLY A 56 -11.24 5.01 -1.16
CA GLY A 56 -11.83 6.29 -1.59
C GLY A 56 -13.28 6.22 -2.04
N ALA A 57 -13.85 5.04 -2.29
CA ALA A 57 -15.16 4.88 -2.93
C ALA A 57 -16.28 5.68 -2.22
N ILE A 58 -16.38 5.57 -0.89
CA ILE A 58 -17.36 6.32 -0.09
C ILE A 58 -17.15 7.84 -0.24
N LYS A 59 -15.89 8.30 -0.24
CA LYS A 59 -15.55 9.74 -0.39
C LYS A 59 -15.86 10.28 -1.79
N GLU A 60 -15.72 9.44 -2.81
CA GLU A 60 -16.07 9.77 -4.20
C GLU A 60 -17.58 9.64 -4.46
N LYS A 61 -18.37 9.28 -3.44
CA LYS A 61 -19.81 9.03 -3.51
C LYS A 61 -20.16 7.97 -4.55
N LEU A 62 -19.39 6.88 -4.56
CA LEU A 62 -19.66 5.71 -5.37
C LEU A 62 -20.43 4.70 -4.54
N GLU A 63 -21.45 4.11 -5.15
CA GLU A 63 -22.17 3.00 -4.57
C GLU A 63 -21.31 1.74 -4.68
N ILE A 64 -21.21 1.02 -3.56
CA ILE A 64 -20.47 -0.23 -3.46
C ILE A 64 -21.52 -1.32 -3.29
N GLY A 65 -21.57 -2.26 -4.22
CA GLY A 65 -22.42 -3.44 -4.11
C GLY A 65 -22.10 -4.25 -2.85
N ALA A 66 -23.02 -5.11 -2.42
CA ALA A 66 -22.78 -6.01 -1.29
C ALA A 66 -21.60 -6.95 -1.53
N ASP A 67 -21.37 -7.30 -2.79
CA ASP A 67 -20.24 -8.07 -3.33
C ASP A 67 -18.94 -7.24 -3.49
N GLY A 68 -19.00 -5.94 -3.18
CA GLY A 68 -17.91 -4.99 -3.32
C GLY A 68 -17.84 -4.28 -4.66
N PHE A 69 -18.52 -4.78 -5.68
CA PHE A 69 -18.36 -4.27 -7.03
C PHE A 69 -18.90 -2.84 -7.18
N ILE A 70 -18.22 -2.03 -7.99
CA ILE A 70 -18.60 -0.65 -8.29
C ILE A 70 -18.85 -0.55 -9.80
N ARG A 71 -19.91 0.16 -10.18
CA ARG A 71 -20.22 0.44 -11.59
C ARG A 71 -19.10 1.24 -12.23
N LEU A 72 -18.50 0.69 -13.29
CA LEU A 72 -17.37 1.30 -13.98
C LEU A 72 -17.73 2.66 -14.60
N ASP A 73 -18.96 2.79 -15.11
CA ASP A 73 -19.42 4.05 -15.72
C ASP A 73 -19.54 5.18 -14.70
N GLU A 74 -19.93 4.87 -13.46
CA GLU A 74 -20.02 5.87 -12.38
C GLU A 74 -18.65 6.28 -11.87
N LEU A 75 -17.72 5.31 -11.80
CA LEU A 75 -16.33 5.53 -11.49
C LEU A 75 -15.67 6.48 -12.51
N LEU A 76 -15.87 6.26 -13.81
CA LEU A 76 -15.29 7.09 -14.87
C LEU A 76 -15.85 8.51 -14.90
N LYS A 77 -17.07 8.73 -14.39
CA LYS A 77 -17.65 10.08 -14.23
C LYS A 77 -16.97 10.90 -13.12
N ARG A 78 -16.15 10.29 -12.26
CA ARG A 78 -15.52 11.00 -11.13
C ARG A 78 -14.41 11.95 -11.61
N PRO A 79 -14.20 13.11 -10.95
CA PRO A 79 -13.16 14.07 -11.36
C PRO A 79 -11.74 13.47 -11.43
N LYS A 80 -11.43 12.51 -10.56
CA LYS A 80 -10.12 11.81 -10.55
C LYS A 80 -9.93 10.84 -11.72
N MET A 81 -11.01 10.42 -12.37
CA MET A 81 -11.02 9.46 -13.48
C MET A 81 -11.43 10.11 -14.81
N LYS A 82 -11.63 11.44 -14.85
CA LYS A 82 -12.14 12.15 -16.03
C LYS A 82 -11.28 11.97 -17.29
N ASN A 83 -9.99 11.70 -17.12
CA ASN A 83 -9.05 11.50 -18.22
C ASN A 83 -8.87 10.01 -18.59
N ASN A 84 -9.64 9.12 -17.98
CA ASN A 84 -9.60 7.69 -18.24
C ASN A 84 -10.74 7.28 -19.16
N THR A 85 -10.42 6.48 -20.17
CA THR A 85 -11.42 5.78 -20.97
C THR A 85 -11.61 4.36 -20.46
N ILE A 86 -12.71 3.71 -20.85
CA ILE A 86 -12.92 2.28 -20.60
C ILE A 86 -11.75 1.45 -21.15
N LYS A 87 -11.20 1.84 -22.30
CA LYS A 87 -10.04 1.17 -22.92
C LYS A 87 -8.80 1.27 -22.02
N ASP A 88 -8.55 2.43 -21.43
CA ASP A 88 -7.41 2.62 -20.50
C ASP A 88 -7.57 1.74 -19.26
N ILE A 89 -8.78 1.65 -18.70
CA ILE A 89 -9.02 0.78 -17.53
C ILE A 89 -8.85 -0.69 -17.90
N LYS A 90 -9.39 -1.14 -19.04
CA LYS A 90 -9.19 -2.51 -19.53
C LYS A 90 -7.70 -2.81 -19.73
N ARG A 91 -6.92 -1.88 -20.28
CA ARG A 91 -5.45 -1.99 -20.41
C ARG A 91 -4.78 -2.13 -19.04
N VAL A 92 -5.09 -1.24 -18.09
CA VAL A 92 -4.54 -1.27 -16.73
C VAL A 92 -4.84 -2.57 -16.00
N VAL A 93 -6.02 -3.16 -16.20
CA VAL A 93 -6.37 -4.46 -15.62
C VAL A 93 -5.60 -5.60 -16.29
N ALA A 94 -5.51 -5.59 -17.63
CA ALA A 94 -4.81 -6.63 -18.39
C ALA A 94 -3.29 -6.64 -18.15
N GLU A 95 -2.66 -5.46 -18.06
CA GLU A 95 -1.22 -5.30 -17.84
C GLU A 95 -0.83 -5.40 -16.36
N ASN A 96 -1.79 -5.63 -15.46
CA ASN A 96 -1.50 -5.73 -14.03
C ASN A 96 -0.90 -7.10 -13.68
N GLU A 97 0.43 -7.19 -13.59
CA GLU A 97 1.11 -8.42 -13.15
C GLU A 97 0.60 -8.95 -11.80
N LYS A 98 0.18 -8.05 -10.92
CA LYS A 98 -0.32 -8.38 -9.57
C LYS A 98 -1.81 -8.72 -9.53
N GLN A 99 -2.48 -8.72 -10.68
CA GLN A 99 -3.92 -8.97 -10.80
C GLN A 99 -4.70 -8.20 -9.72
N ARG A 100 -4.41 -6.89 -9.58
CA ARG A 100 -5.00 -6.06 -8.51
C ARG A 100 -6.49 -5.82 -8.65
N PHE A 101 -7.03 -5.99 -9.85
CA PHE A 101 -8.38 -5.56 -10.20
C PHE A 101 -9.08 -6.65 -11.00
N THR A 102 -10.40 -6.67 -10.90
CA THR A 102 -11.28 -7.54 -11.70
C THR A 102 -12.38 -6.70 -12.30
N ILE A 103 -12.67 -6.92 -13.59
CA ILE A 103 -13.80 -6.33 -14.30
C ILE A 103 -14.75 -7.46 -14.68
N ILE A 104 -16.04 -7.27 -14.42
CA ILE A 104 -17.11 -8.16 -14.87
C ILE A 104 -18.12 -7.38 -15.71
N GLU A 105 -18.76 -8.08 -16.64
CA GLU A 105 -19.85 -7.55 -17.46
C GLU A 105 -21.13 -8.31 -17.09
N GLN A 106 -22.22 -7.60 -16.83
CA GLN A 106 -23.53 -8.16 -16.51
C GLN A 106 -24.57 -7.58 -17.45
N GLU A 107 -25.47 -8.42 -17.95
CA GLU A 107 -26.59 -8.01 -18.79
C GLU A 107 -27.80 -7.70 -17.92
N GLU A 108 -28.37 -6.51 -18.09
CA GLU A 108 -29.62 -6.09 -17.46
C GLU A 108 -30.84 -6.68 -18.18
N ALA A 109 -32.01 -6.62 -17.54
CA ALA A 109 -33.25 -7.14 -18.10
C ALA A 109 -33.68 -6.48 -19.43
N ASP A 110 -33.17 -5.29 -19.73
CA ASP A 110 -33.40 -4.55 -20.98
C ASP A 110 -32.37 -4.85 -22.08
N GLY A 111 -31.44 -5.79 -21.84
CA GLY A 111 -30.35 -6.14 -22.74
C GLY A 111 -29.15 -5.21 -22.67
N THR A 112 -29.13 -4.25 -21.74
CA THR A 112 -27.99 -3.35 -21.56
C THR A 112 -26.85 -4.06 -20.84
N MET A 113 -25.65 -3.98 -21.41
CA MET A 113 -24.44 -4.49 -20.76
C MET A 113 -23.84 -3.46 -19.80
N ILE A 114 -23.83 -3.77 -18.49
CA ILE A 114 -23.19 -2.97 -17.45
C ILE A 114 -21.85 -3.59 -17.05
N ARG A 115 -20.85 -2.73 -16.88
CA ARG A 115 -19.51 -3.10 -16.40
C ARG A 115 -19.36 -2.75 -14.93
N TYR A 116 -18.81 -3.70 -14.19
CA TYR A 116 -18.44 -3.51 -12.79
C TYR A 116 -16.95 -3.76 -12.60
N ILE A 117 -16.35 -3.06 -11.63
CA ILE A 117 -14.95 -3.19 -11.29
C ILE A 117 -14.76 -3.25 -9.78
N TRP A 118 -13.75 -4.02 -9.36
CA TRP A 118 -13.38 -4.22 -7.97
C TRP A 118 -11.86 -4.39 -7.82
N ALA A 119 -11.33 -4.17 -6.62
CA ALA A 119 -9.93 -4.46 -6.29
C ALA A 119 -9.83 -5.81 -5.60
N ASN A 120 -8.96 -6.72 -6.05
CA ASN A 120 -8.97 -8.09 -5.53
C ASN A 120 -8.53 -8.20 -4.07
N GLN A 121 -7.71 -7.26 -3.58
CA GLN A 121 -7.17 -7.25 -2.21
C GLN A 121 -6.89 -5.83 -1.72
N GLY A 122 -6.75 -5.69 -0.39
CA GLY A 122 -6.21 -4.50 0.27
C GLY A 122 -7.21 -3.41 0.61
N HIS A 123 -8.48 -3.76 0.90
CA HIS A 123 -9.48 -2.80 1.35
C HIS A 123 -9.23 -2.39 2.80
N SER A 124 -9.42 -1.10 3.07
CA SER A 124 -9.72 -0.64 4.44
C SER A 124 -11.23 -0.48 4.67
N LEU A 125 -12.02 -0.57 3.60
CA LEU A 125 -13.48 -0.59 3.66
C LEU A 125 -13.94 -1.99 4.06
N LYS A 126 -14.98 -2.08 4.89
CA LYS A 126 -15.58 -3.36 5.24
C LYS A 126 -16.42 -3.83 4.07
N VAL A 127 -15.97 -4.90 3.41
CA VAL A 127 -16.66 -5.51 2.28
C VAL A 127 -16.68 -7.02 2.45
N GLU A 128 -17.80 -7.64 2.14
CA GLU A 128 -17.98 -9.08 2.26
C GLU A 128 -17.33 -9.79 1.07
N ARG A 129 -16.64 -10.90 1.33
CA ARG A 129 -15.91 -11.68 0.32
C ARG A 129 -16.22 -13.16 0.48
N PRO A 130 -17.42 -13.60 0.06
CA PRO A 130 -17.83 -15.00 0.15
C PRO A 130 -17.01 -15.91 -0.78
N ASP A 131 -16.34 -15.34 -1.79
CA ASP A 131 -15.46 -16.03 -2.72
C ASP A 131 -14.09 -16.41 -2.13
N LEU A 132 -13.71 -15.81 -1.00
CA LEU A 132 -12.43 -16.11 -0.35
C LEU A 132 -12.61 -17.26 0.65
N ILE A 133 -11.79 -18.29 0.49
CA ILE A 133 -11.70 -19.39 1.46
C ILE A 133 -10.75 -18.95 2.58
N PRO A 134 -11.22 -18.87 3.84
CA PRO A 134 -10.34 -18.54 4.94
C PRO A 134 -9.38 -19.70 5.20
N VAL A 135 -8.08 -19.41 5.25
CA VAL A 135 -7.09 -20.37 5.73
C VAL A 135 -7.22 -20.46 7.25
N THR A 136 -7.65 -21.61 7.73
CA THR A 136 -7.88 -21.87 9.16
C THR A 136 -6.82 -22.76 9.79
N ASP A 137 -6.12 -23.56 8.98
CA ASP A 137 -5.02 -24.41 9.42
C ASP A 137 -3.68 -23.82 8.97
N GLN A 138 -2.76 -23.65 9.93
CA GLN A 138 -1.40 -23.18 9.68
C GLN A 138 -0.59 -24.17 8.83
N SER A 139 -0.96 -25.46 8.86
CA SER A 139 -0.29 -26.52 8.10
C SER A 139 -0.46 -26.37 6.59
N GLU A 140 -1.52 -25.67 6.14
CA GLU A 140 -1.77 -25.39 4.71
C GLU A 140 -0.73 -24.42 4.13
N LEU A 141 -0.22 -23.49 4.95
CA LEU A 141 0.72 -22.45 4.57
C LEU A 141 1.87 -22.37 5.59
N PRO A 142 2.80 -23.35 5.58
CA PRO A 142 3.85 -23.47 6.60
C PRO A 142 4.83 -22.29 6.60
N THR A 143 4.90 -21.51 5.52
CA THR A 143 5.73 -20.31 5.44
C THR A 143 4.98 -19.19 4.72
N VAL A 144 4.85 -18.04 5.38
CA VAL A 144 4.29 -16.81 4.83
C VAL A 144 5.27 -15.68 5.11
N VAL A 145 5.63 -14.92 4.09
CA VAL A 145 6.61 -13.83 4.19
C VAL A 145 5.90 -12.49 4.12
N HIS A 146 6.23 -11.59 5.05
CA HIS A 146 5.77 -10.21 5.04
C HIS A 146 6.95 -9.23 4.96
N GLY A 147 7.03 -8.48 3.87
CA GLY A 147 8.02 -7.41 3.74
C GLY A 147 7.64 -6.19 4.57
N THR A 148 8.58 -5.67 5.36
CA THR A 148 8.37 -4.49 6.22
C THR A 148 9.58 -3.56 6.21
N TYR A 149 9.47 -2.40 6.85
CA TYR A 149 10.57 -1.45 6.98
C TYR A 149 11.45 -1.81 8.19
N SER A 150 12.78 -1.71 8.07
CA SER A 150 13.72 -2.03 9.17
C SER A 150 13.40 -1.25 10.46
N LYS A 151 12.96 0.01 10.34
CA LYS A 151 12.59 0.87 11.48
C LYS A 151 11.42 0.36 12.33
N VAL A 152 10.58 -0.53 11.80
CA VAL A 152 9.44 -1.10 12.54
C VAL A 152 9.68 -2.55 12.97
N TRP A 153 10.84 -3.14 12.64
CA TRP A 153 11.17 -4.52 12.95
C TRP A 153 11.05 -4.84 14.45
N ASP A 154 11.68 -4.01 15.30
CA ASP A 154 11.64 -4.19 16.75
C ASP A 154 10.22 -4.11 17.33
N ASN A 155 9.36 -3.28 16.73
CA ASN A 155 7.97 -3.18 17.14
C ASN A 155 7.18 -4.43 16.76
N ILE A 156 7.42 -4.98 15.56
CA ILE A 156 6.77 -6.22 15.10
C ILE A 156 7.22 -7.39 15.97
N GLY A 157 8.50 -7.49 16.33
CA GLY A 157 8.99 -8.54 17.23
C GLY A 157 8.34 -8.50 18.62
N LYS A 158 7.98 -7.31 19.13
CA LYS A 158 7.35 -7.14 20.45
C LYS A 158 5.83 -7.27 20.43
N LYS A 159 5.16 -6.78 19.38
CA LYS A 159 3.70 -6.63 19.31
C LYS A 159 3.03 -7.51 18.26
N ASN A 160 3.80 -8.33 17.56
CA ASN A 160 3.40 -9.05 16.35
C ASN A 160 3.01 -8.10 15.21
N LEU A 161 2.66 -8.68 14.07
CA LEU A 161 2.08 -7.97 12.93
C LEU A 161 0.64 -7.56 13.23
N SER A 162 0.34 -6.27 13.09
CA SER A 162 -1.00 -5.71 13.33
C SER A 162 -1.42 -4.79 12.18
N HIS A 163 -2.73 -4.64 11.97
CA HIS A 163 -3.26 -3.68 11.01
C HIS A 163 -2.98 -2.24 11.49
N ASN A 164 -2.45 -1.39 10.61
CA ASN A 164 -2.35 0.04 10.90
C ASN A 164 -3.76 0.65 10.88
N LYS A 165 -4.25 1.05 12.05
CA LYS A 165 -5.45 1.89 12.19
C LYS A 165 -5.14 3.35 11.89
#